data_AF-A0A7S2MVI9-F1
#
_entry.id   AF-A0A7S2MVI9-F1
#
_cell.length_a   1.000
_cell.length_b   1.000
_cell.length_c   1.000
_cell.angle_alpha   90.00
_cell.angle_beta   90.00
_cell.angle_gamma   90.00
#
_symmetry.space_group_name_H-M   'P 1'
#
loop_
_entity.id
_entity.type
_entity.pdbx_description
1 polymer ?
#
loop_
_entity_poly.entity_id
_entity_poly.type
_entity_poly.pdbx_seq_one_letter_code
_entity_poly.pdbx_strand_id
1 'polypeptide(L)'
;GLHQCGVQPEILGGDCVVPPFACALATGTTRGEGCHMSTALVAYEPPAFTTLTSPTRSFAFHHAGSVTISQGWGEDGARTGAAVWDASFVLADYIDRLLGRQRAPPEGWVGLELGAGLGLASIAATRGGVSMLAT
;
A
#
# COMPACT_ATOMS: atom_id res chain seq x y z
N GLY A 1 7.11 42.57 25.10
CA GLY A 1 7.81 41.53 25.90
C GLY A 1 7.05 40.25 25.66
N LEU A 2 7.65 39.26 24.99
CA LEU A 2 8.48 38.23 25.61
C LEU A 2 7.74 37.58 26.78
N HIS A 3 7.24 36.37 26.55
CA HIS A 3 7.55 35.23 27.41
C HIS A 3 7.41 33.95 26.58
N GLN A 4 8.56 33.44 26.13
CA GLN A 4 8.73 32.01 25.90
C GLN A 4 8.61 31.32 27.26
N CYS A 5 7.84 30.23 27.31
CA CYS A 5 7.98 29.20 28.34
C CYS A 5 8.09 27.89 27.57
N GLY A 6 9.30 27.37 27.42
CA GLY A 6 9.52 26.01 26.95
C GLY A 6 9.71 25.10 28.15
N VAL A 7 9.06 23.92 28.17
CA VAL A 7 9.48 22.75 28.96
C VAL A 7 8.96 21.47 28.29
N GLN A 8 9.91 20.68 27.77
CA GLN A 8 10.06 19.21 27.72
C GLN A 8 8.91 18.25 27.30
N PRO A 9 9.26 17.13 26.62
CA PRO A 9 8.31 16.07 26.29
C PRO A 9 8.15 15.13 27.50
N GLU A 10 7.09 15.30 28.28
CA GLU A 10 6.64 14.25 29.19
C GLU A 10 5.76 13.26 28.42
N ILE A 11 6.29 12.06 28.22
CA ILE A 11 5.53 10.87 27.88
C ILE A 11 4.72 10.50 29.12
N LEU A 12 3.48 10.98 29.21
CA LEU A 12 2.45 10.39 30.07
C LEU A 12 1.12 10.44 29.33
N GLY A 13 0.48 9.27 29.24
CA GLY A 13 -0.71 9.01 28.44
C GLY A 13 -1.79 10.07 28.61
N GLY A 14 -2.15 10.71 27.50
CA GLY A 14 -3.23 11.66 27.41
C GLY A 14 -3.71 11.70 25.96
N ASP A 15 -5.01 11.46 25.80
CA ASP A 15 -5.70 11.44 24.51
C ASP A 15 -5.32 12.66 23.66
N CYS A 16 -4.89 12.41 22.41
CA CYS A 16 -4.72 13.47 21.43
C CYS A 16 -6.08 14.11 21.15
N VAL A 17 -6.40 15.20 21.86
CA VAL A 17 -7.56 16.03 21.54
C VAL A 17 -7.25 16.80 20.26
N VAL A 18 -7.63 16.22 19.13
CA VAL A 18 -7.64 16.89 17.84
C VAL A 18 -8.89 17.78 17.80
N PRO A 19 -8.80 19.08 17.43
CA PRO A 19 -9.95 19.96 17.41
C PRO A 19 -11.04 19.47 16.44
N PRO A 20 -12.33 19.67 16.77
CA PRO A 20 -13.48 18.99 16.14
C PRO A 20 -13.78 19.41 14.68
N PHE A 21 -12.95 20.25 14.07
CA PHE A 21 -13.19 20.78 12.73
C PHE A 21 -12.69 19.88 11.59
N ALA A 22 -11.87 18.87 11.87
CA ALA A 22 -11.27 18.03 10.82
C ALA A 22 -12.14 16.85 10.35
N CYS A 23 -13.25 16.54 11.04
CA CYS A 23 -14.06 15.35 10.74
C CYS A 23 -15.38 15.63 9.99
N ALA A 24 -15.70 16.90 9.71
CA ALA A 24 -17.07 17.29 9.33
C ALA A 24 -17.31 17.52 7.82
N LEU A 25 -16.41 17.12 6.90
CA LEU A 25 -16.62 17.41 5.46
C LEU A 25 -16.92 16.22 4.54
N ALA A 26 -17.07 15.00 5.06
CA ALA A 26 -17.28 13.83 4.19
C ALA A 26 -18.69 13.22 4.22
N THR A 27 -19.47 13.35 5.29
CA THR A 27 -20.81 12.73 5.33
C THR A 27 -21.71 13.48 6.30
N GLY A 28 -22.78 14.09 5.78
CA GLY A 28 -23.82 14.74 6.57
C GLY A 28 -24.66 13.75 7.38
N THR A 29 -24.06 13.10 8.37
CA THR A 29 -24.75 12.19 9.29
C THR A 29 -24.16 12.35 10.70
N THR A 30 -24.94 12.95 11.60
CA THR A 30 -24.61 13.07 13.01
C THR A 30 -25.01 11.78 13.75
N ARG A 31 -24.09 10.82 13.83
CA ARG A 31 -24.13 9.85 14.94
C ARG A 31 -22.73 9.36 15.23
N GLY A 32 -22.34 9.50 16.49
CA GLY A 32 -21.02 9.14 16.99
C GLY A 32 -20.82 7.63 16.88
N GLU A 33 -20.14 7.22 15.82
CA GLU A 33 -19.41 5.97 15.77
C GLU A 33 -17.93 6.36 15.74
N GLY A 34 -17.18 5.90 16.73
CA GLY A 34 -15.75 6.19 16.82
C GLY A 34 -15.06 5.83 15.52
N CYS A 35 -14.27 6.76 14.97
CA CYS A 35 -13.43 6.52 13.81
C CYS A 35 -12.40 5.44 14.18
N HIS A 36 -12.73 4.18 13.90
CA HIS A 36 -11.85 3.06 14.13
C HIS A 36 -10.75 3.11 13.08
N MET A 37 -9.64 3.78 13.39
CA MET A 37 -8.41 3.71 12.62
C MET A 37 -7.84 2.30 12.74
N SER A 38 -8.37 1.38 11.94
CA SER A 38 -7.82 0.05 11.76
C SER A 38 -6.55 0.17 10.93
N THR A 39 -5.40 0.34 11.59
CA THR A 39 -4.12 0.11 10.91
C THR A 39 -4.06 -1.37 10.57
N ALA A 40 -4.09 -1.70 9.28
CA ALA A 40 -4.00 -3.06 8.80
C ALA A 40 -2.55 -3.57 8.96
N LEU A 41 -2.15 -3.82 10.21
CA LEU A 41 -0.97 -4.62 10.51
C LEU A 41 -1.31 -6.07 10.16
N VAL A 42 -1.04 -6.46 8.92
CA VAL A 42 -1.06 -7.86 8.50
C VAL A 42 0.28 -8.46 8.89
N ALA A 43 0.27 -9.45 9.79
CA ALA A 43 1.46 -10.24 10.08
C ALA A 43 1.90 -10.95 8.79
N TYR A 44 3.03 -10.51 8.23
CA TYR A 44 3.67 -11.17 7.10
C TYR A 44 4.61 -12.24 7.65
N GLU A 45 4.29 -13.51 7.42
CA GLU A 45 5.20 -14.61 7.68
C GLU A 45 5.89 -14.99 6.36
N PRO A 46 7.18 -14.68 6.19
CA PRO A 46 7.87 -14.93 4.92
C PRO A 46 8.02 -16.43 4.67
N PRO A 47 7.88 -16.89 3.42
CA PRO A 47 8.26 -18.26 3.07
C PRO A 47 9.76 -18.46 3.36
N ALA A 48 10.13 -19.70 3.73
CA ALA A 48 11.46 -20.05 4.24
C ALA A 48 12.63 -19.74 3.28
N PHE A 49 12.37 -19.52 1.99
CA PHE A 49 13.36 -19.04 1.02
C PHE A 49 12.69 -18.46 -0.22
N THR A 50 12.89 -17.17 -0.47
CA THR A 50 12.53 -16.53 -1.74
C THR A 50 13.82 -16.25 -2.50
N THR A 51 14.08 -16.94 -3.62
CA THR A 51 15.24 -16.65 -4.47
C THR A 51 15.04 -15.30 -5.17
N LEU A 52 15.41 -14.22 -4.47
CA LEU A 52 15.23 -12.86 -4.96
C LEU A 52 16.00 -12.65 -6.29
N THR A 53 17.17 -13.26 -6.43
CA THR A 53 18.09 -13.10 -7.57
C THR A 53 17.63 -13.77 -8.87
N SER A 54 16.46 -14.42 -8.92
CA SER A 54 15.95 -14.99 -10.17
C SER A 54 15.78 -13.90 -11.23
N PRO A 55 16.21 -14.11 -12.50
CA PRO A 55 16.02 -13.12 -13.56
C PRO A 55 14.54 -12.91 -13.90
N THR A 56 13.68 -13.86 -13.55
CA THR A 56 12.22 -13.76 -13.70
C THR A 56 11.50 -14.33 -12.49
N ARG A 57 10.35 -13.76 -12.14
CA ARG A 57 9.43 -14.30 -11.13
C ARG A 57 8.02 -14.33 -11.69
N SER A 58 7.31 -15.43 -11.45
CA SER A 58 5.92 -15.60 -11.84
C SER A 58 5.03 -15.66 -10.60
N PHE A 59 3.92 -14.93 -10.65
CA PHE A 59 2.92 -14.82 -9.58
C PHE A 59 1.57 -15.24 -10.15
N ALA A 60 0.85 -16.07 -9.42
CA ALA A 60 -0.50 -16.47 -9.76
C ALA A 60 -1.48 -15.78 -8.83
N PHE A 61 -2.36 -14.97 -9.39
CA PHE A 61 -3.44 -14.27 -8.68
C PHE A 61 -4.79 -14.92 -9.00
N HIS A 62 -5.75 -14.78 -8.09
CA HIS A 62 -7.07 -15.37 -8.24
C HIS A 62 -7.88 -14.69 -9.35
N HIS A 63 -7.76 -13.36 -9.50
CA HIS A 63 -8.56 -12.58 -10.45
C HIS A 63 -7.72 -11.95 -11.58
N ALA A 64 -6.56 -11.41 -11.25
CA ALA A 64 -5.62 -10.82 -12.18
C ALA A 64 -4.85 -11.87 -13.02
N GLY A 65 -5.05 -13.17 -12.75
CA GLY A 65 -4.39 -14.26 -13.45
C GLY A 65 -2.89 -14.31 -13.20
N SER A 66 -2.12 -14.87 -14.15
CA SER A 66 -0.66 -15.01 -13.99
C SER A 66 0.10 -13.78 -14.47
N VAL A 67 1.00 -13.27 -13.64
CA VAL A 67 1.92 -12.16 -13.95
C VAL A 67 3.34 -12.69 -13.90
N THR A 68 4.12 -12.46 -14.95
CA THR A 68 5.57 -12.74 -14.95
C THR A 68 6.31 -11.43 -15.04
N ILE A 69 7.25 -11.23 -14.12
CA ILE A 69 8.07 -10.02 -14.00
C ILE A 69 9.52 -10.40 -14.28
N SER A 70 10.16 -9.66 -15.19
CA SER A 70 11.62 -9.68 -15.36
C SER A 70 12.28 -8.81 -14.31
N GLN A 71 13.30 -9.33 -13.63
CA GLN A 71 14.08 -8.64 -12.60
C GLN A 71 15.49 -8.40 -13.10
N GLY A 72 16.10 -7.29 -12.68
CA GLY A 72 17.48 -6.94 -13.05
C GLY A 72 18.27 -6.53 -11.82
N TRP A 73 19.40 -7.16 -11.58
CA TRP A 73 20.20 -6.97 -10.35
C TRP A 73 21.44 -6.08 -10.52
N GLY A 74 21.48 -5.28 -11.59
CA GLY A 74 22.65 -4.45 -11.91
C GLY A 74 23.81 -5.23 -12.55
N GLU A 75 23.53 -6.45 -13.04
CA GLU A 75 24.39 -7.16 -13.97
C GLU A 75 24.66 -6.22 -15.16
N ASP A 76 25.93 -6.02 -15.54
CA ASP A 76 26.45 -5.01 -16.50
C ASP A 76 26.94 -3.66 -15.93
N GLY A 77 27.16 -3.56 -14.61
CA GLY A 77 27.73 -2.35 -14.00
C GLY A 77 26.73 -1.19 -13.85
N ALA A 78 25.44 -1.48 -14.02
CA ALA A 78 24.37 -0.56 -13.70
C ALA A 78 24.32 -0.30 -12.19
N ARG A 79 24.18 0.97 -11.79
CA ARG A 79 24.13 1.40 -10.37
C ARG A 79 22.78 1.13 -9.70
N THR A 80 21.82 0.58 -10.43
CA THR A 80 20.44 0.38 -10.00
C THR A 80 19.98 -1.01 -10.40
N GLY A 81 19.48 -1.78 -9.44
CA GLY A 81 18.74 -3.01 -9.68
C GLY A 81 17.28 -2.85 -9.24
N ALA A 82 16.39 -3.62 -9.85
CA ALA A 82 14.98 -3.68 -9.50
C ALA A 82 14.54 -5.14 -9.34
N ALA A 83 13.89 -5.41 -8.23
CA ALA A 83 13.39 -6.71 -7.85
C ALA A 83 11.97 -6.58 -7.30
N VAL A 84 11.20 -7.67 -7.39
CA VAL A 84 9.93 -7.78 -6.69
C VAL A 84 10.24 -8.15 -5.24
N TRP A 85 10.03 -7.19 -4.35
CA TRP A 85 10.05 -7.43 -2.92
C TRP A 85 8.80 -8.15 -2.47
N ASP A 86 8.92 -8.93 -1.40
CA ASP A 86 7.81 -9.71 -0.85
C ASP A 86 6.59 -8.85 -0.48
N ALA A 87 6.81 -7.65 0.04
CA ALA A 87 5.75 -6.69 0.34
C ALA A 87 4.93 -6.31 -0.91
N SER A 88 5.56 -6.26 -2.10
CA SER A 88 4.88 -5.99 -3.36
C SER A 88 3.93 -7.14 -3.73
N PHE A 89 4.33 -8.39 -3.49
CA PHE A 89 3.45 -9.56 -3.69
C PHE A 89 2.27 -9.54 -2.70
N VAL A 90 2.52 -9.29 -1.41
CA VAL A 90 1.47 -9.22 -0.39
C VAL A 90 0.44 -8.13 -0.74
N LEU A 91 0.90 -6.95 -1.16
CA LEU A 91 0.03 -5.88 -1.59
C LEU A 91 -0.76 -6.25 -2.86
N ALA A 92 -0.11 -6.84 -3.85
CA ALA A 92 -0.75 -7.28 -5.09
C ALA A 92 -1.84 -8.34 -4.84
N ASP A 93 -1.57 -9.34 -3.99
CA ASP A 93 -2.55 -10.38 -3.60
C ASP A 93 -3.73 -9.77 -2.82
N TYR A 94 -3.47 -8.81 -1.92
CA TYR A 94 -4.54 -8.09 -1.23
C TYR A 94 -5.45 -7.33 -2.19
N ILE A 95 -4.87 -6.56 -3.12
CA ILE A 95 -5.62 -5.81 -4.14
C ILE A 95 -6.42 -6.76 -5.05
N ASP A 96 -5.79 -7.85 -5.50
CA ASP A 96 -6.44 -8.86 -6.34
C ASP A 96 -7.70 -9.43 -5.68
N ARG A 97 -7.60 -9.82 -4.42
CA ARG A 97 -8.74 -10.31 -3.63
C ARG A 97 -9.79 -9.24 -3.38
N LEU A 98 -9.37 -8.01 -3.14
CA LEU A 98 -10.28 -6.88 -2.93
C LEU A 98 -11.12 -6.63 -4.19
N LEU A 99 -10.47 -6.54 -5.34
CA LEU A 99 -11.13 -6.27 -6.62
C LEU A 99 -11.98 -7.46 -7.08
N GLY A 100 -11.52 -8.68 -6.83
CA GLY A 100 -12.27 -9.89 -7.17
C GLY A 100 -13.53 -10.15 -6.35
N ARG A 101 -13.61 -9.61 -5.12
CA ARG A 101 -14.82 -9.64 -4.29
C ARG A 101 -15.85 -8.60 -4.73
N GLN A 102 -15.43 -7.54 -5.41
CA GLN A 102 -16.34 -6.53 -5.93
C GLN A 102 -16.93 -7.04 -7.25
N ARG A 103 -18.25 -6.88 -7.44
CA ARG A 103 -18.92 -7.25 -8.71
C ARG A 103 -18.35 -6.48 -9.92
N ALA A 104 -17.79 -5.30 -9.65
CA ALA A 104 -16.89 -4.53 -10.50
C ALA A 104 -16.16 -3.53 -9.59
N PRO A 105 -14.90 -3.14 -9.84
CA PRO A 105 -14.38 -1.91 -9.28
C PRO A 105 -15.32 -0.77 -9.69
N PRO A 106 -15.58 0.21 -8.83
CA PRO A 106 -16.37 1.36 -9.25
C PRO A 106 -15.70 2.01 -10.46
N GLU A 107 -16.50 2.25 -11.49
CA GLU A 107 -16.04 2.88 -12.72
C GLU A 107 -15.28 4.18 -12.39
N GLY A 108 -14.08 4.35 -12.94
CA GLY A 108 -13.28 5.56 -12.74
C GLY A 108 -12.35 5.56 -11.52
N TRP A 109 -12.05 4.41 -10.91
CA TRP A 109 -10.97 4.35 -9.91
C TRP A 109 -9.61 4.68 -10.54
N VAL A 110 -8.90 5.62 -9.92
CA VAL A 110 -7.55 6.05 -10.30
C VAL A 110 -6.63 5.91 -9.09
N GLY A 111 -5.45 5.35 -9.29
CA GLY A 111 -4.44 5.16 -8.24
C GLY A 111 -3.04 5.64 -8.65
N LEU A 112 -2.24 5.99 -7.65
CA LEU A 112 -0.83 6.34 -7.77
C LEU A 112 -0.01 5.40 -6.86
N GLU A 113 0.90 4.61 -7.43
CA GLU A 113 1.85 3.80 -6.69
C GLU A 113 3.18 4.55 -6.54
N LEU A 114 3.59 4.79 -5.29
CA LEU A 114 4.86 5.42 -4.94
C LEU A 114 5.92 4.36 -4.67
N GLY A 115 7.07 4.45 -5.34
CA GLY A 115 8.13 3.47 -5.18
C GLY A 115 7.72 2.11 -5.74
N ALA A 116 7.10 2.11 -6.91
CA ALA A 116 6.49 0.93 -7.52
C ALA A 116 7.52 -0.19 -7.81
N GLY A 117 8.79 0.17 -7.97
CA GLY A 117 9.84 -0.75 -8.36
C GLY A 117 9.50 -1.38 -9.72
N LEU A 118 9.19 -2.68 -9.71
CA LEU A 118 8.75 -3.40 -10.92
C LEU A 118 7.23 -3.36 -11.15
N GLY A 119 6.47 -2.70 -10.28
CA GLY A 119 5.06 -2.38 -10.48
C GLY A 119 4.08 -3.55 -10.36
N LEU A 120 4.42 -4.61 -9.60
CA LEU A 120 3.56 -5.79 -9.49
C LEU A 120 2.17 -5.45 -8.93
N ALA A 121 2.09 -4.56 -7.93
CA ALA A 121 0.81 -4.14 -7.35
C ALA A 121 -0.02 -3.30 -8.34
N SER A 122 0.60 -2.36 -9.05
CA SER A 122 -0.06 -1.64 -10.16
C SER A 122 -0.55 -2.58 -11.26
N ILE A 123 0.20 -3.63 -11.61
CA ILE A 123 -0.23 -4.62 -12.60
C ILE A 123 -1.46 -5.38 -12.11
N ALA A 124 -1.48 -5.83 -10.85
CA ALA A 124 -2.66 -6.48 -10.28
C ALA A 124 -3.89 -5.55 -10.27
N ALA A 125 -3.71 -4.28 -9.87
CA ALA A 125 -4.77 -3.27 -9.85
C ALA A 125 -5.34 -2.96 -11.25
N THR A 126 -4.46 -2.74 -12.24
CA THR A 126 -4.87 -2.45 -13.62
C THR A 126 -5.61 -3.60 -14.27
N ARG A 127 -5.19 -4.85 -14.00
CA ARG A 127 -5.93 -6.03 -14.46
C ARG A 127 -7.30 -6.19 -13.81
N GLY A 128 -7.48 -5.64 -12.61
CA GLY A 128 -8.78 -5.53 -11.98
C GLY A 128 -9.63 -4.38 -12.51
N GLY A 129 -9.11 -3.48 -13.36
CA GLY A 129 -9.87 -2.37 -13.97
C GLY A 129 -9.59 -0.98 -13.38
N VAL A 130 -8.57 -0.84 -12.53
CA VAL A 130 -8.16 0.45 -11.96
C VAL A 130 -7.19 1.17 -12.90
N SER A 131 -7.34 2.47 -13.10
CA SER A 131 -6.35 3.27 -13.83
C SER A 131 -5.18 3.62 -12.91
N MET A 132 -3.96 3.18 -13.20
CA MET A 132 -2.79 3.36 -12.32
C MET A 132 -1.71 4.22 -12.96
N LEU A 133 -1.11 5.09 -12.14
CA LEU A 133 0.19 5.71 -12.39
C LEU A 133 1.21 5.11 -11.41
N ALA A 134 2.33 4.60 -11.90
CA ALA A 134 3.40 4.02 -11.09
C ALA A 134 4.66 4.91 -11.16
N THR A 135 5.30 5.16 -10.01
CA THR A 135 6.46 6.07 -9.88
C THR A 135 7.61 5.47 -9.10
#